data_AF-A0A7C3Q1V8-F1
#
_entry.id   AF-A0A7C3Q1V8-F1
#
_cell.length_a   1.000
_cell.length_b   1.000
_cell.length_c   1.000
_cell.angle_alpha   90.00
_cell.angle_beta   90.00
_cell.angle_gamma   90.00
#
_symmetry.space_group_name_H-M   'P 1'
#
loop_
_entity.id
_entity.type
_entity.pdbx_description
1 polymer ?
#
loop_
_entity_poly.entity_id
_entity_poly.type
_entity_poly.pdbx_seq_one_letter_code
_entity_poly.pdbx_strand_id
1 'polypeptide(L)'
;MSATPGGLIRWIRAVRGARLALAEKAVCYTLVSFVDWKSGEAHPSVPNVAKGSGVDPRTVRKVYRRLRSLGVVSFARESKGGRTANGRAL
;
A
#
# COMPACT_ATOMS: atom_id res chain seq x y z
N MET A 1 4.73 22.92 -9.78
CA MET A 1 3.51 22.38 -9.14
C MET A 1 3.93 21.59 -7.92
N SER A 2 3.86 22.25 -6.77
CA SER A 2 4.25 21.79 -5.43
C SER A 2 3.31 20.68 -4.95
N ALA A 3 3.87 19.62 -4.37
CA ALA A 3 3.12 18.54 -3.74
C ALA A 3 2.15 19.12 -2.71
N THR A 4 0.85 18.99 -2.94
CA THR A 4 -0.16 19.64 -2.11
C THR A 4 -0.17 19.00 -0.71
N PRO A 5 0.11 19.75 0.38
CA PRO A 5 0.06 19.24 1.76
C PRO A 5 -1.30 18.62 2.15
N GLY A 6 -2.35 18.89 1.37
CA GLY A 6 -3.69 18.38 1.57
C GLY A 6 -3.86 16.88 1.27
N GLY A 7 -3.01 16.25 0.46
CA GLY A 7 -3.14 14.82 0.10
C GLY A 7 -3.03 13.91 1.33
N LEU A 8 -1.97 14.12 2.12
CA LEU A 8 -1.72 13.41 3.37
C LEU A 8 -2.88 13.55 4.37
N ILE A 9 -3.30 14.79 4.64
CA ILE A 9 -4.35 15.07 5.63
C ILE A 9 -5.68 14.46 5.21
N ARG A 10 -6.03 14.56 3.91
CA ARG A 10 -7.24 13.94 3.35
C ARG A 10 -7.18 12.42 3.47
N TRP A 11 -6.04 11.81 3.17
CA TRP A 11 -5.84 10.36 3.32
C TRP A 11 -6.02 9.91 4.77
N ILE A 12 -5.33 10.54 5.72
CA ILE A 12 -5.43 10.18 7.15
C ILE A 12 -6.88 10.31 7.63
N ARG A 13 -7.58 11.39 7.27
CA ARG A 13 -8.98 11.60 7.65
C ARG A 13 -9.89 10.51 7.04
N ALA A 14 -9.67 10.14 5.79
CA ALA A 14 -10.43 9.08 5.12
C ALA A 14 -10.23 7.72 5.80
N VAL A 15 -8.97 7.32 6.05
CA VAL A 15 -8.64 6.05 6.73
C VAL A 15 -9.21 6.01 8.15
N ARG A 16 -9.17 7.15 8.87
CA ARG A 16 -9.75 7.26 10.21
C ARG A 16 -11.25 6.98 10.20
N GLY A 17 -11.98 7.61 9.28
CA GLY A 17 -13.44 7.48 9.13
C GLY A 17 -13.89 6.16 8.48
N ALA A 18 -13.01 5.45 7.79
CA ALA A 18 -13.36 4.19 7.13
C ALA A 18 -13.62 3.06 8.14
N ARG A 19 -14.61 2.21 7.81
CA ARG A 19 -14.91 0.95 8.50
C ARG A 19 -13.92 -0.14 8.10
N LEU A 20 -12.67 0.06 8.51
CA LEU A 20 -11.55 -0.86 8.31
C LEU A 20 -11.14 -1.50 9.63
N ALA A 21 -10.67 -2.74 9.57
CA ALA A 21 -10.06 -3.42 10.71
C ALA A 21 -8.74 -2.72 11.12
N LEU A 22 -8.28 -2.96 12.35
CA LEU A 22 -7.08 -2.31 12.88
C LEU A 22 -5.84 -2.57 12.00
N ALA A 23 -5.65 -3.82 11.56
CA ALA A 23 -4.55 -4.19 10.68
C ALA A 23 -4.64 -3.52 9.30
N GLU A 24 -5.85 -3.32 8.78
CA GLU A 24 -6.05 -2.60 7.51
C GLU A 24 -5.69 -1.12 7.65
N LYS A 25 -6.10 -0.48 8.76
CA LYS A 25 -5.72 0.91 9.06
C LYS A 25 -4.21 1.06 9.23
N ALA A 26 -3.56 0.14 9.96
CA ALA A 26 -2.12 0.14 10.14
C ALA A 26 -1.38 0.10 8.79
N VAL A 27 -1.78 -0.81 7.90
CA VAL A 27 -1.24 -0.89 6.54
C VAL A 27 -1.50 0.41 5.75
N CYS A 28 -2.71 0.96 5.80
CA CYS A 28 -3.04 2.22 5.12
C CYS A 28 -2.21 3.41 5.62
N TYR A 29 -1.90 3.48 6.92
CA TYR A 29 -1.02 4.52 7.47
C TYR A 29 0.44 4.30 7.08
N THR A 30 0.91 3.06 7.03
CA THR A 30 2.26 2.75 6.54
C THR A 30 2.44 3.11 5.06
N LEU A 31 1.42 2.87 4.23
CA LEU A 31 1.45 3.17 2.79
C LEU A 31 1.74 4.64 2.50
N VAL A 32 1.25 5.56 3.35
CA VAL A 32 1.49 7.01 3.26
C VAL A 32 2.96 7.36 3.07
N SER A 33 3.85 6.65 3.76
CA SER A 33 5.30 6.89 3.73
C SER A 33 5.94 6.50 2.40
N PHE A 34 5.22 5.79 1.53
CA PHE A 34 5.68 5.33 0.21
C PHE A 34 4.95 6.03 -0.94
N VAL A 35 3.98 6.91 -0.66
CA VAL A 35 3.22 7.63 -1.68
C VAL A 35 4.04 8.81 -2.17
N ASP A 36 4.26 8.87 -3.49
CA ASP A 36 4.61 10.11 -4.16
C ASP A 36 3.34 10.93 -4.36
N TRP A 37 3.17 11.99 -3.58
CA TRP A 37 1.98 12.85 -3.60
C TRP A 37 1.85 13.69 -4.88
N LYS A 38 2.86 13.72 -5.75
CA LYS A 38 2.79 14.38 -7.05
C LYS A 38 2.14 13.48 -8.10
N SER A 39 2.48 12.19 -8.11
CA SER A 39 1.91 11.19 -9.04
C SER A 39 0.68 10.47 -8.47
N GLY A 40 0.54 10.43 -7.14
CA GLY A 40 -0.44 9.60 -6.43
C GLY A 40 -0.07 8.12 -6.38
N GLU A 41 1.10 7.73 -6.88
CA GLU A 41 1.56 6.35 -6.89
C GLU A 41 2.34 5.99 -5.63
N ALA A 42 2.30 4.70 -5.27
CA ALA A 42 3.13 4.16 -4.20
C ALA A 42 3.81 2.88 -4.68
N HIS A 43 5.12 2.76 -4.42
CA HIS A 43 5.93 1.61 -4.83
C HIS A 43 6.49 0.81 -3.64
N PRO A 44 5.67 0.37 -2.66
CA PRO A 44 6.15 -0.35 -1.50
C PRO A 44 6.30 -1.85 -1.77
N SER A 45 7.33 -2.46 -1.18
CA SER A 45 7.44 -3.92 -1.10
C SER A 45 6.63 -4.46 0.09
N VAL A 46 6.05 -5.66 -0.05
CA VAL A 46 5.31 -6.32 1.05
C VAL A 46 6.15 -6.43 2.33
N PRO A 47 7.44 -6.80 2.30
CA PRO A 47 8.29 -6.84 3.49
C PRO A 47 8.43 -5.47 4.18
N ASN A 48 8.60 -4.39 3.41
CA ASN A 48 8.73 -3.05 3.97
C ASN A 48 7.43 -2.59 4.64
N VAL A 49 6.27 -2.90 4.04
CA VAL A 49 4.97 -2.59 4.65
C VAL A 49 4.74 -3.43 5.91
N ALA A 50 5.08 -4.72 5.89
CA ALA A 50 4.99 -5.57 7.08
C ALA A 50 5.82 -4.99 8.24
N LYS A 51 7.07 -4.61 7.97
CA LYS A 51 7.95 -3.96 8.96
C LYS A 51 7.37 -2.65 9.48
N GLY A 52 6.88 -1.78 8.59
CA GLY A 52 6.35 -0.48 8.98
C GLY A 52 4.98 -0.49 9.64
N SER A 53 4.19 -1.55 9.43
CA SER A 53 2.83 -1.69 10.00
C SER A 53 2.78 -2.61 11.22
N GLY A 54 3.83 -3.40 11.48
CA GLY A 54 3.82 -4.45 12.50
C GLY A 54 2.92 -5.64 12.15
N VAL A 55 2.46 -5.73 10.90
CA VAL A 55 1.53 -6.77 10.43
C VAL A 55 2.30 -7.85 9.67
N ASP A 56 1.97 -9.12 9.91
CA ASP A 56 2.57 -10.26 9.20
C ASP A 56 2.44 -10.12 7.65
N PRO A 57 3.50 -10.46 6.87
CA PRO A 57 3.47 -10.35 5.41
C PRO A 57 2.29 -11.07 4.71
N ARG A 58 1.82 -12.21 5.24
CA ARG A 58 0.64 -12.91 4.70
C ARG A 58 -0.63 -12.11 4.96
N THR A 59 -0.74 -11.49 6.13
CA THR A 59 -1.83 -10.59 6.48
C THR A 59 -1.80 -9.33 5.63
N VAL A 60 -0.63 -8.72 5.38
CA VAL A 60 -0.48 -7.58 4.45
C VAL A 60 -1.03 -7.93 3.06
N ARG A 61 -0.72 -9.11 2.51
CA ARG A 61 -1.28 -9.57 1.22
C ARG A 61 -2.79 -9.77 1.26
N LYS A 62 -3.36 -10.21 2.38
CA LYS A 62 -4.82 -10.32 2.56
C LYS A 62 -5.46 -8.93 2.60
N VAL A 63 -4.86 -8.00 3.37
CA VAL A 63 -5.28 -6.60 3.45
C VAL A 63 -5.26 -5.95 2.07
N TYR A 64 -4.18 -6.10 1.29
CA TYR A 64 -4.11 -5.57 -0.06
C TYR A 64 -5.22 -6.06 -0.98
N ARG A 65 -5.53 -7.37 -0.95
CA ARG A 65 -6.66 -7.92 -1.72
C ARG A 65 -7.99 -7.31 -1.28
N ARG A 66 -8.18 -7.11 0.02
CA ARG A 66 -9.40 -6.49 0.55
C ARG A 66 -9.51 -5.01 0.21
N LEU A 67 -8.45 -4.22 0.43
CA LEU A 67 -8.40 -2.81 0.06
C LEU A 67 -8.64 -2.61 -1.44
N ARG A 68 -8.12 -3.50 -2.29
CA ARG A 68 -8.43 -3.52 -3.73
C ARG A 68 -9.90 -3.77 -4.01
N SER A 69 -10.51 -4.77 -3.35
CA SER A 69 -11.94 -5.08 -3.52
C SER A 69 -12.85 -3.93 -3.07
N LEU A 70 -12.39 -3.13 -2.10
CA LEU A 70 -13.08 -1.93 -1.62
C LEU A 70 -12.78 -0.67 -2.45
N GLY A 71 -11.94 -0.76 -3.49
CA GLY A 71 -11.55 0.39 -4.31
C GLY A 71 -10.66 1.42 -3.61
N VAL A 72 -10.09 1.08 -2.44
CA VAL A 72 -9.22 1.99 -1.68
C VAL A 72 -7.84 2.12 -2.34
N VAL A 73 -7.36 1.05 -2.97
CA VAL A 73 -6.09 1.03 -3.71
C VAL A 73 -6.27 0.33 -5.05
N SER A 74 -5.56 0.84 -6.07
CA SER A 74 -5.39 0.18 -7.36
C SER A 74 -3.93 -0.21 -7.54
N PHE A 75 -3.67 -1.44 -7.98
CA PHE A 75 -2.33 -1.87 -8.34
C PHE A 75 -2.11 -1.62 -9.83
N ALA A 76 -1.14 -0.78 -10.18
CA ALA A 76 -0.65 -0.66 -11.54
C ALA A 76 -0.02 -2.01 -11.91
N ARG A 77 -0.79 -2.83 -12.64
CA ARG A 77 -0.47 -4.14 -13.21
C ARG A 77 0.52 -4.95 -12.35
N GLU A 78 0.02 -5.94 -11.60
CA GLU A 78 0.88 -6.91 -10.90
C GLU A 78 1.98 -7.38 -11.86
N SER A 79 3.22 -6.91 -11.66
CA SER A 79 4.38 -7.57 -12.23
C SER A 79 4.28 -8.98 -11.72
N LYS A 80 3.93 -9.90 -12.61
CA LYS A 80 4.10 -11.33 -12.39
C LYS A 80 5.59 -11.51 -12.18
N GLY A 81 6.05 -11.37 -10.94
CA GLY A 81 7.31 -11.91 -10.45
C GLY A 81 7.18 -13.42 -10.45
N GLY A 82 6.94 -13.99 -11.63
CA GLY A 82 7.16 -15.40 -11.88
C GLY A 82 8.66 -15.57 -11.93
N ARG A 83 9.19 -16.48 -11.11
CA ARG A 83 10.48 -17.10 -11.41
C ARG A 83 10.46 -17.46 -12.89
N THR A 84 11.33 -16.86 -13.69
CA THR A 84 11.79 -17.56 -14.88
C THR A 84 12.47 -18.83 -14.38
N ALA A 85 12.34 -19.93 -15.12
CA ALA A 85 12.91 -21.22 -14.74
C ALA A 85 14.44 -21.18 -14.50
N ASN A 86 15.11 -20.07 -14.86
CA ASN A 86 16.55 -19.87 -14.74
C ASN A 86 16.84 -18.62 -13.90
N GLY A 87 17.17 -18.82 -12.62
CA GLY A 87 17.34 -17.76 -11.63
C GLY A 87 18.56 -16.84 -11.87
N ARG A 88 18.38 -15.77 -12.64
CA ARG A 88 19.20 -14.55 -12.55
C ARG A 88 18.30 -13.33 -12.69
N ALA A 89 18.31 -12.48 -11.68
CA ALA A 89 17.64 -11.19 -11.67
C ALA A 89 18.50 -10.16 -12.40
N LEU A 90 17.85 -9.35 -13.25
CA LEU A 90 18.32 -8.02 -13.66
C LEU A 90 17.82 -7.00 -12.63
#